data_AF-A0A452ZV66-F1
#
_entry.id   AF-A0A452ZV66-F1
#
_cell.length_a   1.000
_cell.length_b   1.000
_cell.length_c   1.000
_cell.angle_alpha   90.00
_cell.angle_beta   90.00
_cell.angle_gamma   90.00
#
_symmetry.space_group_name_H-M   'P 1'
#
loop_
_entity.id
_entity.type
_entity.pdbx_description
1 polymer ?
#
loop_
_entity_poly.entity_id
_entity_poly.type
_entity_poly.pdbx_seq_one_letter_code
_entity_poly.pdbx_strand_id
1 'polypeptide(L)'
;AMATRRSLLRLLTRGLVPHAPQPLAPASIAARTLTSLPRPLAPRAAASLRLFPPRCHFATRSSDDEGDDEEHYEDEEDGSGDEWGEDDEETPAAKPPSGKTEEEKLAEANEIGYKVVGPLGADEKPFKPYEPVFAVVQIGSHQFKVSNGDSIFTERLKFCDVNDKLVLNRVLMLGSQAQTIIGRPILTDATVHAVVEEHALDAKVIIFKKKRRKNYRRTRGHRQELTKLRITNIEGIDKSFIQQEGTDKPESAAVAA
;
A
#
# COMPACT_ATOMS: atom_id res chain seq x y z
N ALA A 1 -57.76 -66.77 -0.30
CA ALA A 1 -56.77 -67.55 -1.08
C ALA A 1 -55.41 -66.88 -0.88
N MET A 2 -54.48 -67.43 -0.08
CA MET A 2 -53.58 -68.55 -0.45
C MET A 2 -52.96 -68.34 -1.84
N ALA A 3 -51.66 -68.39 -2.11
CA ALA A 3 -50.47 -68.62 -1.29
C ALA A 3 -49.24 -68.37 -2.21
N THR A 4 -48.15 -67.92 -1.58
CA THR A 4 -46.75 -68.40 -1.72
C THR A 4 -45.94 -68.30 -3.03
N ARG A 5 -44.74 -67.74 -2.87
CA ARG A 5 -43.40 -68.27 -3.25
C ARG A 5 -42.33 -67.36 -2.60
N ARG A 6 -41.78 -67.70 -1.43
CA ARG A 6 -40.51 -68.43 -1.19
C ARG A 6 -39.31 -67.83 -1.94
N SER A 7 -38.47 -67.06 -1.23
CA SER A 7 -37.11 -67.43 -0.75
C SER A 7 -36.03 -67.01 -1.75
N LEU A 8 -34.94 -66.31 -1.42
CA LEU A 8 -33.89 -66.66 -0.46
C LEU A 8 -33.04 -65.43 -0.10
N LEU A 9 -32.57 -65.40 1.15
CA LEU A 9 -31.47 -64.56 1.62
C LEU A 9 -30.18 -64.83 0.82
N ARG A 10 -29.42 -63.77 0.53
CA ARG A 10 -27.95 -63.81 0.54
C ARG A 10 -27.39 -62.52 1.12
N LEU A 11 -26.86 -62.67 2.33
CA LEU A 11 -25.99 -61.74 3.02
C LEU A 11 -24.71 -61.56 2.20
N LEU A 12 -24.36 -60.32 1.85
CA LEU A 12 -23.00 -59.94 1.51
C LEU A 12 -22.67 -58.64 2.25
N THR A 13 -22.17 -58.82 3.46
CA THR A 13 -21.41 -57.83 4.22
C THR A 13 -20.15 -57.46 3.41
N ARG A 14 -20.14 -56.31 2.76
CA ARG A 14 -18.90 -55.68 2.29
C ARG A 14 -18.38 -54.78 3.41
N GLY A 15 -17.35 -55.27 4.09
CA GLY A 15 -16.63 -54.53 5.11
C GLY A 15 -16.02 -53.25 4.53
N LEU A 16 -16.25 -52.15 5.24
CA LEU A 16 -15.49 -50.91 5.13
C LEU A 16 -14.05 -51.20 5.61
N VAL A 17 -13.07 -51.06 4.73
CA VAL A 17 -11.66 -51.02 5.10
C VAL A 17 -11.29 -49.55 5.33
N PRO A 18 -10.89 -49.12 6.55
CA PRO A 18 -10.36 -47.80 6.77
C PRO A 18 -8.94 -47.73 6.18
N HIS A 19 -8.72 -46.76 5.28
CA HIS A 19 -7.40 -46.49 4.71
C HIS A 19 -6.54 -45.80 5.78
N ALA A 20 -5.53 -46.50 6.29
CA ALA A 20 -4.52 -45.90 7.17
C ALA A 20 -3.61 -44.95 6.36
N PRO A 21 -3.19 -43.80 6.92
CA PRO A 21 -2.18 -42.95 6.29
C PRO A 21 -0.77 -43.55 6.50
N GLN A 22 0.00 -43.66 5.41
CA GLN A 22 1.39 -44.12 5.45
C GLN A 22 2.30 -43.03 6.04
N PRO A 23 3.27 -43.35 6.90
CA PRO A 23 4.27 -42.40 7.35
C PRO A 23 5.33 -42.18 6.25
N LEU A 24 5.62 -40.92 5.94
CA LEU A 24 6.72 -40.53 5.07
C LEU A 24 8.05 -40.74 5.80
N ALA A 25 8.91 -41.60 5.24
CA ALA A 25 10.28 -41.79 5.73
C ALA A 25 11.15 -40.55 5.43
N PRO A 26 12.08 -40.15 6.32
CA PRO A 26 13.01 -39.06 6.03
C PRO A 26 14.06 -39.53 5.01
N ALA A 27 14.13 -38.84 3.87
CA ALA A 27 15.18 -39.06 2.88
C ALA A 27 16.55 -38.70 3.48
N SER A 28 17.45 -39.68 3.58
CA SER A 28 18.83 -39.47 3.99
C SER A 28 19.60 -38.78 2.86
N ILE A 29 20.22 -37.65 3.18
CA ILE A 29 21.11 -36.93 2.27
C ILE A 29 22.43 -37.71 2.23
N ALA A 30 22.60 -38.52 1.19
CA ALA A 30 23.88 -39.15 0.91
C ALA A 30 24.87 -38.09 0.40
N ALA A 31 25.92 -37.84 1.18
CA ALA A 31 27.08 -37.08 0.76
C ALA A 31 27.72 -37.74 -0.46
N ARG A 32 27.84 -37.00 -1.57
CA ARG A 32 28.70 -37.38 -2.70
C ARG A 32 29.80 -36.35 -2.85
N THR A 33 31.01 -36.86 -2.73
CA THR A 33 32.30 -36.18 -2.81
C THR A 33 32.67 -35.82 -4.25
N LEU A 34 33.50 -34.79 -4.33
CA LEU A 34 34.14 -34.09 -5.45
C LEU A 34 34.53 -34.95 -6.66
N THR A 35 34.36 -34.42 -7.88
CA THR A 35 35.43 -34.32 -8.90
C THR A 35 34.99 -33.60 -10.18
N SER A 36 35.93 -32.83 -10.73
CA SER A 36 36.04 -32.27 -12.09
C SER A 36 35.29 -30.97 -12.44
N LEU A 37 36.08 -29.89 -12.53
CA LEU A 37 35.77 -28.62 -13.17
C LEU A 37 35.79 -28.75 -14.71
N PRO A 38 35.00 -27.96 -15.44
CA PRO A 38 35.41 -27.45 -16.74
C PRO A 38 35.62 -25.92 -16.73
N ARG A 39 36.73 -25.53 -17.35
CA ARG A 39 37.24 -24.19 -17.68
C ARG A 39 36.18 -23.15 -18.11
N PRO A 40 36.34 -21.86 -17.73
CA PRO A 40 35.68 -20.76 -18.42
C PRO A 40 36.45 -20.36 -19.70
N LEU A 41 35.75 -20.21 -20.81
CA LEU A 41 36.27 -19.60 -22.04
C LEU A 41 36.33 -18.08 -21.87
N ALA A 42 37.52 -17.51 -22.07
CA ALA A 42 37.80 -16.09 -22.03
C ALA A 42 37.22 -15.33 -23.27
N PRO A 43 37.04 -14.00 -23.19
CA PRO A 43 36.36 -13.21 -24.23
C PRO A 43 37.31 -12.89 -25.40
N ARG A 44 36.80 -12.93 -26.64
CA ARG A 44 37.55 -12.47 -27.82
C ARG A 44 37.49 -10.95 -27.92
N ALA A 45 38.68 -10.37 -28.07
CA ALA A 45 38.99 -8.96 -28.18
C ALA A 45 38.40 -8.27 -29.42
N ALA A 46 38.23 -6.96 -29.30
CA ALA A 46 37.88 -6.02 -30.35
C ALA A 46 39.11 -5.55 -31.17
N ALA A 47 38.92 -5.38 -32.48
CA ALA A 47 39.61 -4.44 -33.39
C ALA A 47 38.89 -4.53 -34.75
N SER A 48 38.03 -3.57 -35.11
CA SER A 48 38.29 -2.35 -35.91
C SER A 48 38.76 -2.62 -37.35
N LEU A 49 37.99 -2.15 -38.35
CA LEU A 49 38.41 -1.22 -39.42
C LEU A 49 37.32 -1.08 -40.52
N ARG A 50 36.67 0.08 -40.50
CA ARG A 50 36.32 1.01 -41.60
C ARG A 50 35.83 0.47 -42.95
N LEU A 51 34.61 0.86 -43.32
CA LEU A 51 34.27 1.40 -44.66
C LEU A 51 33.16 2.48 -44.51
N PHE A 52 33.48 3.70 -44.96
CA PHE A 52 32.57 4.85 -45.23
C PHE A 52 32.04 4.73 -46.69
N PRO A 53 31.12 5.58 -47.19
CA PRO A 53 29.70 5.82 -46.87
C PRO A 53 28.80 5.61 -48.15
N PRO A 54 27.53 6.09 -48.22
CA PRO A 54 27.34 7.47 -48.65
C PRO A 54 26.26 8.26 -47.90
N ARG A 55 26.63 9.52 -47.76
CA ARG A 55 25.88 10.74 -47.48
C ARG A 55 24.53 10.76 -48.22
N CYS A 56 23.42 10.61 -47.49
CA CYS A 56 22.11 11.02 -47.97
C CYS A 56 21.93 12.52 -47.67
N HIS A 57 21.94 13.33 -48.71
CA HIS A 57 21.46 14.71 -48.66
C HIS A 57 19.94 14.68 -48.44
N PHE A 58 19.48 14.92 -47.21
CA PHE A 58 18.10 15.34 -46.99
C PHE A 58 18.09 16.86 -47.04
N ALA A 59 17.54 17.39 -48.14
CA ALA A 59 17.45 18.81 -48.40
C ALA A 59 16.68 19.52 -47.28
N THR A 60 17.30 20.51 -46.68
CA THR A 60 16.60 21.60 -46.02
C THR A 60 15.96 22.46 -47.11
N ARG A 61 14.65 22.31 -47.29
CA ARG A 61 13.82 23.38 -47.84
C ARG A 61 12.72 23.62 -46.82
N SER A 62 13.03 24.50 -45.88
CA SER A 62 12.06 25.30 -45.16
C SER A 62 11.28 26.07 -46.21
N SER A 63 10.04 25.63 -46.46
CA SER A 63 9.01 26.50 -47.00
C SER A 63 8.10 26.82 -45.83
N ASP A 64 8.07 28.10 -45.56
CA ASP A 64 7.27 28.84 -44.59
C ASP A 64 5.83 28.31 -44.52
N ASP A 65 5.38 28.02 -43.30
CA ASP A 65 3.97 27.79 -42.97
C ASP A 65 3.56 28.97 -42.09
N GLU A 66 3.46 30.14 -42.71
CA GLU A 66 2.73 31.27 -42.16
C GLU A 66 1.25 31.05 -42.48
N GLY A 67 0.49 30.71 -41.44
CA GLY A 67 -0.96 30.59 -41.45
C GLY A 67 -1.46 31.01 -40.08
N ASP A 68 -1.27 32.29 -39.77
CA ASP A 68 -1.89 32.97 -38.64
C ASP A 68 -3.26 33.46 -39.12
N ASP A 69 -4.28 32.63 -38.94
CA ASP A 69 -5.67 33.02 -39.19
C ASP A 69 -6.16 33.84 -37.98
N GLU A 70 -5.75 35.12 -37.93
CA GLU A 70 -6.41 36.14 -37.10
C GLU A 70 -7.80 36.44 -37.68
N GLU A 71 -8.83 35.73 -37.19
CA GLU A 71 -10.21 36.18 -37.36
C GLU A 71 -10.55 37.22 -36.28
N HIS A 72 -10.26 38.48 -36.59
CA HIS A 72 -10.76 39.65 -35.87
C HIS A 72 -12.22 39.88 -36.25
N TYR A 73 -13.14 39.42 -35.40
CA TYR A 73 -14.55 39.81 -35.48
C TYR A 73 -14.68 41.24 -34.96
N GLU A 74 -14.86 42.21 -35.86
CA GLU A 74 -15.42 43.51 -35.50
C GLU A 74 -16.92 43.32 -35.28
N ASP A 75 -17.33 43.26 -34.02
CA ASP A 75 -18.72 43.41 -33.64
C ASP A 75 -18.95 44.91 -33.42
N GLU A 76 -19.75 45.50 -34.30
CA GLU A 76 -20.12 46.91 -34.30
C GLU A 76 -20.94 47.24 -33.04
N GLU A 77 -20.55 48.32 -32.35
CA GLU A 77 -21.35 48.89 -31.26
C GLU A 77 -22.66 49.47 -31.81
N ASP A 78 -23.80 48.90 -31.41
CA ASP A 78 -25.07 49.63 -31.33
C ASP A 78 -25.48 49.86 -29.87
N GLY A 79 -25.41 51.12 -29.46
CA GLY A 79 -25.79 51.54 -28.13
C GLY A 79 -27.30 51.58 -27.91
N SER A 80 -27.75 50.95 -26.83
CA SER A 80 -28.86 51.38 -25.99
C SER A 80 -28.56 50.81 -24.59
N GLY A 81 -28.34 51.59 -23.53
CA GLY A 81 -29.28 52.58 -23.04
C GLY A 81 -30.16 51.98 -21.95
N ASP A 82 -29.60 51.28 -20.96
CA ASP A 82 -30.33 50.76 -19.81
C ASP A 82 -29.89 51.50 -18.54
N GLU A 83 -30.61 52.60 -18.33
CA GLU A 83 -31.12 53.13 -17.06
C GLU A 83 -30.63 52.43 -15.77
N TRP A 84 -29.80 53.14 -15.02
CA TRP A 84 -29.37 52.76 -13.67
C TRP A 84 -30.56 52.82 -12.71
N GLY A 85 -31.24 51.68 -12.55
CA GLY A 85 -32.13 51.44 -11.42
C GLY A 85 -31.31 51.30 -10.14
N GLU A 86 -31.33 52.35 -9.32
CA GLU A 86 -31.18 52.20 -7.88
C GLU A 86 -32.37 51.36 -7.40
N ASP A 87 -32.12 50.12 -6.96
CA ASP A 87 -32.87 49.45 -5.89
C ASP A 87 -32.14 48.16 -5.47
N ASP A 88 -32.13 47.97 -4.15
CA ASP A 88 -31.73 46.80 -3.38
C ASP A 88 -30.21 46.54 -3.22
N GLU A 89 -29.66 47.07 -2.12
CA GLU A 89 -28.47 46.53 -1.46
C GLU A 89 -28.72 45.07 -1.05
N GLU A 90 -28.58 44.14 -2.00
CA GLU A 90 -28.31 42.76 -1.68
C GLU A 90 -26.80 42.63 -1.53
N THR A 91 -26.32 42.70 -0.28
CA THR A 91 -24.93 42.38 0.07
C THR A 91 -24.51 41.13 -0.70
N PRO A 92 -23.46 41.18 -1.55
CA PRO A 92 -23.03 39.99 -2.26
C PRO A 92 -22.63 38.97 -1.21
N ALA A 93 -23.44 37.92 -1.06
CA ALA A 93 -23.18 36.85 -0.12
C ALA A 93 -21.73 36.39 -0.32
N ALA A 94 -20.88 36.70 0.66
CA ALA A 94 -19.47 36.38 0.59
C ALA A 94 -19.35 34.91 0.23
N LYS A 95 -18.76 34.63 -0.94
CA LYS A 95 -18.55 33.26 -1.43
C LYS A 95 -17.92 32.47 -0.28
N PRO A 96 -18.57 31.39 0.22
CA PRO A 96 -18.09 30.70 1.40
C PRO A 96 -16.63 30.30 1.16
N PRO A 97 -15.75 30.42 2.17
CA PRO A 97 -14.34 30.12 2.01
C PRO A 97 -14.20 28.74 1.37
N SER A 98 -13.45 28.64 0.29
CA SER A 98 -13.35 27.45 -0.59
C SER A 98 -12.63 26.24 0.05
N GLY A 99 -12.64 26.15 1.38
CA GLY A 99 -12.05 25.07 2.15
C GLY A 99 -13.13 24.24 2.83
N LYS A 100 -12.94 22.92 2.84
CA LYS A 100 -13.77 22.01 3.63
C LYS A 100 -13.77 22.45 5.09
N THR A 101 -14.93 22.40 5.73
CA THR A 101 -15.05 22.66 7.17
C THR A 101 -14.26 21.60 7.95
N GLU A 102 -13.85 21.92 9.18
CA GLU A 102 -13.07 20.96 10.00
C GLU A 102 -13.85 19.67 10.26
N GLU A 103 -15.17 19.79 10.45
CA GLU A 103 -16.08 18.67 10.63
C GLU A 103 -16.09 17.72 9.42
N GLU A 104 -16.10 18.28 8.21
CA GLU A 104 -16.02 17.50 6.96
C GLU A 104 -14.67 16.78 6.82
N LYS A 105 -13.56 17.42 7.23
CA LYS A 105 -12.23 16.79 7.20
C LYS A 105 -12.18 15.60 8.16
N LEU A 106 -12.74 15.75 9.36
CA LEU A 106 -12.84 14.69 10.34
C LEU A 106 -13.74 13.55 9.84
N ALA A 107 -14.85 13.87 9.18
CA ALA A 107 -15.73 12.88 8.57
C ALA A 107 -15.02 12.10 7.44
N GLU A 108 -14.29 12.77 6.55
CA GLU A 108 -13.52 12.09 5.48
C GLU A 108 -12.38 11.24 6.07
N ALA A 109 -11.69 11.71 7.12
CA ALA A 109 -10.67 10.92 7.81
C ALA A 109 -11.27 9.64 8.45
N ASN A 110 -12.40 9.78 9.14
CA ASN A 110 -13.12 8.67 9.75
C ASN A 110 -13.62 7.66 8.70
N GLU A 111 -14.06 8.13 7.54
CA GLU A 111 -14.49 7.28 6.42
C GLU A 111 -13.31 6.50 5.81
N ILE A 112 -12.10 7.06 5.80
CA ILE A 112 -10.89 6.31 5.41
C ILE A 112 -10.48 5.33 6.54
N GLY A 113 -10.82 5.63 7.79
CA GLY A 113 -10.64 4.76 8.94
C GLY A 113 -9.61 5.24 9.96
N TYR A 114 -9.22 6.52 9.94
CA TYR A 114 -8.26 7.09 10.87
C TYR A 114 -8.76 8.38 11.52
N LYS A 115 -8.25 8.66 12.72
CA LYS A 115 -8.45 9.91 13.45
C LYS A 115 -7.08 10.52 13.76
N VAL A 116 -6.93 11.82 13.50
CA VAL A 116 -5.74 12.59 13.89
C VAL A 116 -5.91 13.06 15.33
N VAL A 117 -4.94 12.75 16.19
CA VAL A 117 -4.94 13.17 17.61
C VAL A 117 -4.15 14.45 17.81
N GLY A 118 -3.09 14.64 17.03
CA GLY A 118 -2.20 15.80 17.06
C GLY A 118 -0.73 15.42 16.91
N PRO A 119 0.19 16.39 16.96
CA PRO A 119 1.61 16.15 16.75
C PRO A 119 2.25 15.37 17.91
N LEU A 120 3.26 14.59 17.58
CA LEU A 120 4.14 13.96 18.55
C LEU A 120 5.05 15.00 19.22
N GLY A 121 5.07 15.04 20.56
CA GLY A 121 6.00 15.87 21.31
C GLY A 121 7.45 15.43 21.09
N ALA A 122 8.39 16.37 21.03
CA ALA A 122 9.80 16.09 20.71
C ALA A 122 10.49 15.09 21.66
N ASP A 123 10.10 15.11 22.94
CA ASP A 123 10.69 14.27 23.99
C ASP A 123 9.97 12.93 24.17
N GLU A 124 8.80 12.75 23.55
CA GLU A 124 8.04 11.53 23.67
C GLU A 124 8.71 10.40 22.90
N LYS A 125 8.90 9.24 23.56
CA LYS A 125 9.38 8.00 22.93
C LYS A 125 8.18 7.08 22.69
N PRO A 126 7.50 7.17 21.54
CA PRO A 126 6.26 6.42 21.31
C PRO A 126 6.51 4.93 21.03
N PHE A 127 7.74 4.56 20.65
CA PHE A 127 8.08 3.20 20.25
C PHE A 127 8.45 2.36 21.47
N LYS A 128 7.60 1.38 21.75
CA LYS A 128 7.81 0.37 22.80
C LYS A 128 8.60 -0.82 22.23
N PRO A 129 9.22 -1.65 23.09
CA PRO A 129 9.77 -2.92 22.63
C PRO A 129 8.66 -3.79 22.02
N TYR A 130 9.08 -4.74 21.17
CA TYR A 130 8.17 -5.62 20.45
C TYR A 130 7.26 -6.42 21.42
N GLU A 131 5.97 -6.39 21.15
CA GLU A 131 4.95 -7.17 21.85
C GLU A 131 4.46 -8.29 20.91
N PRO A 132 4.25 -9.53 21.37
CA PRO A 132 3.84 -10.66 20.55
C PRO A 132 2.33 -10.63 20.20
N VAL A 133 1.88 -9.51 19.64
CA VAL A 133 0.50 -9.22 19.27
C VAL A 133 0.47 -8.63 17.86
N PHE A 134 -0.54 -8.99 17.09
CA PHE A 134 -0.78 -8.41 15.78
C PHE A 134 -2.24 -7.99 15.60
N ALA A 135 -2.46 -7.04 14.70
CA ALA A 135 -3.77 -6.59 14.28
C ALA A 135 -3.87 -6.66 12.75
N VAL A 136 -5.10 -6.79 12.23
CA VAL A 136 -5.40 -6.54 10.83
C VAL A 136 -6.22 -5.26 10.76
N VAL A 137 -5.63 -4.23 10.17
CA VAL A 137 -6.22 -2.90 10.02
C VAL A 137 -6.61 -2.66 8.56
N GLN A 138 -7.69 -1.93 8.35
CA GLN A 138 -8.08 -1.45 7.02
C GLN A 138 -7.92 0.06 6.95
N ILE A 139 -7.20 0.51 5.95
CA ILE A 139 -7.02 1.93 5.63
C ILE A 139 -7.52 2.12 4.20
N GLY A 140 -8.61 2.87 4.05
CA GLY A 140 -9.35 2.97 2.78
C GLY A 140 -9.81 1.59 2.29
N SER A 141 -9.28 1.16 1.15
CA SER A 141 -9.60 -0.13 0.52
C SER A 141 -8.57 -1.24 0.77
N HIS A 142 -7.46 -0.93 1.47
CA HIS A 142 -6.37 -1.86 1.68
C HIS A 142 -6.33 -2.37 3.12
N GLN A 143 -6.00 -3.66 3.28
CA GLN A 143 -5.84 -4.31 4.58
C GLN A 143 -4.38 -4.64 4.84
N PHE A 144 -3.91 -4.37 6.06
CA PHE A 144 -2.55 -4.59 6.49
C PHE A 144 -2.53 -5.40 7.77
N LYS A 145 -1.66 -6.43 7.81
CA LYS A 145 -1.29 -7.08 9.06
C LYS A 145 -0.17 -6.26 9.69
N VAL A 146 -0.36 -5.85 10.93
CA VAL A 146 0.57 -4.98 11.65
C VAL A 146 0.85 -5.49 13.05
N SER A 147 2.08 -5.27 13.49
CA SER A 147 2.56 -5.51 14.86
C SER A 147 3.18 -4.22 15.39
N ASN A 148 3.48 -4.18 16.69
CA ASN A 148 4.16 -3.02 17.28
C ASN A 148 5.54 -2.82 16.63
N GLY A 149 5.82 -1.59 16.17
CA GLY A 149 7.09 -1.22 15.56
C GLY A 149 7.15 -1.51 14.05
N ASP A 150 6.09 -2.02 13.43
CA ASP A 150 6.08 -2.22 11.98
C ASP A 150 5.94 -0.88 11.24
N SER A 151 6.55 -0.80 10.05
CA SER A 151 6.37 0.32 9.11
C SER A 151 5.55 -0.13 7.92
N ILE A 152 4.50 0.61 7.59
CA ILE A 152 3.64 0.33 6.44
C ILE A 152 3.55 1.54 5.51
N PHE A 153 3.48 1.27 4.21
CA PHE A 153 3.16 2.28 3.21
C PHE A 153 1.68 2.23 2.89
N THR A 154 1.05 3.39 2.93
CA THR A 154 -0.38 3.56 2.69
C THR A 154 -0.59 4.61 1.60
N GLU A 155 -1.81 4.66 1.07
CA GLU A 155 -2.23 5.76 0.20
C GLU A 155 -2.03 7.12 0.90
N ARG A 156 -1.98 8.20 0.12
CA ARG A 156 -1.79 9.54 0.67
C ARG A 156 -2.94 9.92 1.60
N LEU A 157 -2.64 10.14 2.87
CA LEU A 157 -3.56 10.70 3.85
C LEU A 157 -3.49 12.23 3.74
N LYS A 158 -4.65 12.88 3.53
CA LYS A 158 -4.72 14.32 3.19
C LYS A 158 -4.69 15.25 4.39
N PHE A 159 -5.10 14.78 5.56
CA PHE A 159 -5.37 15.61 6.74
C PHE A 159 -4.38 15.39 7.89
N CYS A 160 -3.24 14.77 7.61
CA CYS A 160 -2.19 14.56 8.60
C CYS A 160 -0.87 15.13 8.08
N ASP A 161 -0.08 15.63 9.01
CA ASP A 161 1.27 16.11 8.76
C ASP A 161 2.30 15.10 9.31
N VAL A 162 3.57 15.38 9.02
CA VAL A 162 4.69 14.56 9.49
C VAL A 162 4.82 14.67 11.01
N ASN A 163 5.04 13.54 11.68
CA ASN A 163 5.05 13.37 13.14
C ASN A 163 3.68 13.44 13.82
N ASP A 164 2.56 13.43 13.09
CA ASP A 164 1.25 13.32 13.72
C ASP A 164 0.99 11.92 14.28
N LYS A 165 0.32 11.89 15.43
CA LYS A 165 -0.25 10.67 16.04
C LYS A 165 -1.61 10.40 15.42
N LEU A 166 -1.74 9.19 14.88
CA LEU A 166 -2.97 8.68 14.28
C LEU A 166 -3.52 7.54 15.12
N VAL A 167 -4.84 7.51 15.24
CA VAL A 167 -5.59 6.36 15.76
C VAL A 167 -6.34 5.73 14.58
N LEU A 168 -6.02 4.47 14.29
CA LEU A 168 -6.69 3.68 13.28
C LEU A 168 -7.88 2.97 13.92
N ASN A 169 -9.08 3.31 13.49
CA ASN A 169 -10.34 2.85 14.06
C ASN A 169 -10.87 1.59 13.36
N ARG A 170 -10.56 1.40 12.07
CA ARG A 170 -11.03 0.25 11.29
C ARG A 170 -10.14 -0.97 11.50
N VAL A 171 -10.32 -1.62 12.65
CA VAL A 171 -9.64 -2.88 13.00
C VAL A 171 -10.58 -4.06 12.75
N LEU A 172 -10.10 -5.06 12.01
CA LEU A 172 -10.89 -6.22 11.60
C LEU A 172 -10.63 -7.44 12.47
N MET A 173 -9.39 -7.60 12.93
CA MET A 173 -8.97 -8.75 13.70
C MET A 173 -7.82 -8.37 14.63
N LEU A 174 -7.82 -8.93 15.84
CA LEU A 174 -6.71 -8.90 16.77
C LEU A 174 -6.24 -10.33 17.05
N GLY A 175 -4.94 -10.53 17.14
CA GLY A 175 -4.34 -11.83 17.43
C GLY A 175 -3.19 -11.72 18.41
N SER A 176 -3.22 -12.58 19.41
CA SER A 176 -2.16 -12.83 20.38
C SER A 176 -1.82 -14.33 20.35
N GLN A 177 -0.78 -14.75 21.05
CA GLN A 177 -0.44 -16.17 21.15
C GLN A 177 -1.56 -16.99 21.81
N ALA A 178 -2.31 -16.39 22.75
CA ALA A 178 -3.34 -17.07 23.51
C ALA A 178 -4.75 -16.96 22.90
N GLN A 179 -5.05 -15.86 22.21
CA GLN A 179 -6.41 -15.55 21.76
C GLN A 179 -6.41 -14.86 20.40
N THR A 180 -7.46 -15.09 19.62
CA THR A 180 -7.73 -14.40 18.35
C THR A 180 -9.16 -13.89 18.38
N ILE A 181 -9.32 -12.59 18.18
CA ILE A 181 -10.60 -11.89 18.19
C ILE A 181 -10.89 -11.45 16.76
N ILE A 182 -12.01 -11.92 16.19
CA ILE A 182 -12.40 -11.66 14.80
C ILE A 182 -13.61 -10.73 14.79
N GLY A 183 -13.51 -9.61 14.09
CA GLY A 183 -14.56 -8.62 13.93
C GLY A 183 -15.66 -9.02 12.94
N ARG A 184 -16.81 -8.35 13.06
CA ARG A 184 -17.96 -8.50 12.16
C ARG A 184 -18.68 -7.16 11.93
N PRO A 185 -18.28 -6.33 10.95
CA PRO A 185 -17.04 -6.35 10.16
C PRO A 185 -15.83 -5.70 10.87
N ILE A 186 -16.06 -4.79 11.81
CA ILE A 186 -15.05 -4.09 12.60
C ILE A 186 -15.15 -4.46 14.08
N LEU A 187 -14.06 -4.31 14.83
CA LEU A 187 -14.00 -4.43 16.28
C LEU A 187 -14.12 -3.03 16.91
N THR A 188 -15.12 -2.83 17.76
CA THR A 188 -15.42 -1.52 18.38
C THR A 188 -14.42 -1.14 19.47
N ASP A 189 -13.90 -2.14 20.18
CA ASP A 189 -13.11 -1.93 21.39
C ASP A 189 -11.60 -1.95 21.10
N ALA A 190 -11.25 -2.05 19.82
CA ALA A 190 -9.88 -2.19 19.33
C ALA A 190 -9.40 -0.88 18.70
N THR A 191 -8.23 -0.43 19.12
CA THR A 191 -7.58 0.78 18.59
C THR A 191 -6.12 0.48 18.27
N VAL A 192 -5.66 0.94 17.12
CA VAL A 192 -4.24 0.85 16.73
C VAL A 192 -3.68 2.25 16.63
N HIS A 193 -2.65 2.52 17.42
CA HIS A 193 -1.94 3.79 17.42
C HIS A 193 -0.77 3.73 16.44
N ALA A 194 -0.62 4.80 15.66
CA ALA A 194 0.42 4.94 14.67
C ALA A 194 0.95 6.38 14.65
N VAL A 195 2.14 6.56 14.10
CA VAL A 195 2.76 7.87 13.85
C VAL A 195 3.10 7.98 12.38
N VAL A 196 2.87 9.15 11.80
CA VAL A 196 3.32 9.48 10.44
C VAL A 196 4.81 9.77 10.46
N GLU A 197 5.62 8.91 9.82
CA GLU A 197 7.06 9.15 9.71
C GLU A 197 7.39 10.13 8.58
N GLU A 198 6.80 9.92 7.40
CA GLU A 198 7.06 10.74 6.23
C GLU A 198 5.97 10.59 5.16
N HIS A 199 5.88 11.59 4.28
CA HIS A 199 5.18 11.49 3.01
C HIS A 199 6.18 11.28 1.88
N ALA A 200 6.09 10.12 1.23
CA ALA A 200 7.05 9.69 0.22
C ALA A 200 6.41 9.66 -1.17
N LEU A 201 7.25 9.79 -2.20
CA LEU A 201 6.87 9.49 -3.58
C LEU A 201 7.33 8.09 -3.94
N ASP A 202 6.43 7.30 -4.50
CA ASP A 202 6.76 5.97 -5.01
C ASP A 202 7.72 6.05 -6.22
N ALA A 203 8.29 4.90 -6.57
CA ALA A 203 9.10 4.73 -7.75
C ALA A 203 8.35 5.22 -9.00
N LYS A 204 9.11 5.82 -9.94
CA LYS A 204 8.52 6.32 -11.19
C LYS A 204 8.02 5.13 -12.03
N VAL A 205 6.72 5.02 -12.20
CA VAL A 205 6.11 4.08 -13.15
C VAL A 205 6.08 4.74 -14.53
N ILE A 206 6.70 4.11 -15.52
CA ILE A 206 6.73 4.63 -16.89
C ILE A 206 5.59 4.01 -17.69
N ILE A 207 4.61 4.84 -18.06
CA ILE A 207 3.49 4.49 -18.92
C ILE A 207 3.91 4.73 -20.38
N PHE A 208 4.20 3.65 -21.09
CA PHE A 208 4.55 3.68 -22.51
C PHE A 208 3.37 3.19 -23.37
N LYS A 209 2.80 4.09 -24.18
CA LYS A 209 1.72 3.79 -25.13
C LYS A 209 2.28 3.78 -26.54
N LYS A 210 2.08 2.71 -27.30
CA LYS A 210 2.50 2.59 -28.70
C LYS A 210 1.43 1.91 -29.54
N LYS A 211 1.13 2.45 -30.73
CA LYS A 211 0.28 1.79 -31.74
C LYS A 211 1.13 1.40 -32.94
N ARG A 212 1.02 0.13 -33.36
CA ARG A 212 1.78 -0.42 -34.50
C ARG A 212 1.36 0.27 -35.80
N ARG A 213 2.34 0.62 -36.66
CA ARG A 213 2.15 1.24 -38.00
C ARG A 213 1.36 2.57 -38.02
N LYS A 214 1.10 3.19 -36.86
CA LYS A 214 0.38 4.47 -36.75
C LYS A 214 1.27 5.65 -36.34
N ASN A 215 2.60 5.46 -36.36
CA ASN A 215 3.60 6.41 -35.83
C ASN A 215 3.25 7.03 -34.46
N TYR A 216 2.44 6.32 -33.66
CA TYR A 216 1.98 6.79 -32.37
C TYR A 216 2.80 6.10 -31.28
N ARG A 217 3.59 6.89 -30.57
CA ARG A 217 4.30 6.53 -29.34
C ARG A 217 4.21 7.68 -28.35
N ARG A 218 3.85 7.40 -27.11
CA ARG A 218 3.81 8.37 -26.00
C ARG A 218 4.41 7.72 -24.76
N THR A 219 5.32 8.41 -24.09
CA THR A 219 5.93 7.98 -22.83
C THR A 219 5.53 9.01 -21.78
N ARG A 220 4.87 8.58 -20.69
CA ARG A 220 4.53 9.45 -19.55
C ARG A 220 5.03 8.78 -18.27
N GLY A 221 5.59 9.55 -17.35
CA GLY A 221 5.88 9.07 -15.99
C GLY A 221 4.69 9.32 -15.06
N HIS A 222 4.45 8.39 -14.14
CA HIS A 222 3.59 8.56 -12.98
C HIS A 222 4.39 8.29 -11.71
N ARG A 223 4.12 9.04 -10.66
CA ARG A 223 4.62 8.78 -9.30
C ARG A 223 3.44 8.93 -8.35
N GLN A 224 3.21 7.90 -7.55
CA GLN A 224 2.14 7.92 -6.56
C GLN A 224 2.67 8.51 -5.25
N GLU A 225 1.89 9.38 -4.63
CA GLU A 225 2.17 9.84 -3.26
C GLU A 225 1.70 8.79 -2.26
N LEU A 226 2.57 8.49 -1.29
CA LEU A 226 2.35 7.51 -0.23
C LEU A 226 2.62 8.15 1.13
N THR A 227 1.99 7.60 2.16
CA THR A 227 2.28 7.96 3.56
C THR A 227 2.87 6.77 4.25
N LYS A 228 4.04 6.96 4.87
CA LYS A 228 4.70 5.93 5.67
C LYS A 228 4.25 6.07 7.12
N LEU A 229 3.58 5.05 7.61
CA LEU A 229 3.12 4.97 8.99
C LEU A 229 3.98 3.99 9.78
N ARG A 230 4.29 4.36 11.01
CA ARG A 230 4.96 3.50 11.99
C ARG A 230 3.99 3.18 13.11
N ILE A 231 3.78 1.89 13.35
CA ILE A 231 2.82 1.42 14.35
C ILE A 231 3.46 1.49 15.73
N THR A 232 2.77 2.09 16.70
CA THR A 232 3.30 2.34 18.06
C THR A 232 2.69 1.45 19.11
N ASN A 233 1.38 1.21 19.05
CA ASN A 233 0.68 0.41 20.04
C ASN A 233 -0.59 -0.25 19.46
N ILE A 234 -0.90 -1.44 19.96
CA ILE A 234 -2.15 -2.15 19.68
C ILE A 234 -2.89 -2.30 21.00
N GLU A 235 -4.16 -1.91 21.04
CA GLU A 235 -5.04 -1.96 22.21
C GLU A 235 -6.27 -2.83 21.93
N GLY A 236 -6.90 -3.34 23.00
CA GLY A 236 -8.10 -4.20 22.90
C GLY A 236 -7.84 -5.71 22.97
N ILE A 237 -6.63 -6.14 23.34
CA ILE A 237 -6.29 -7.55 23.54
C ILE A 237 -5.32 -7.73 24.71
N ASP A 238 -5.45 -8.85 25.43
CA ASP A 238 -4.53 -9.18 26.52
C ASP A 238 -3.14 -9.48 25.97
N LYS A 239 -2.17 -8.69 26.43
CA LYS A 239 -0.76 -8.83 26.09
C LYS A 239 -0.16 -9.82 27.07
N SER A 240 0.19 -11.02 26.61
CA SER A 240 0.94 -11.96 27.45
C SER A 240 2.31 -11.33 27.76
N PHE A 241 2.52 -10.98 29.03
CA PHE A 241 3.78 -10.39 29.49
C PHE A 241 4.93 -11.37 29.23
N ILE A 242 5.82 -11.00 28.29
CA ILE A 242 7.16 -11.56 28.29
C ILE A 242 7.82 -10.95 29.52
N GLN A 243 8.07 -11.75 30.56
CA GLN A 243 8.91 -11.34 31.67
C GLN A 243 10.25 -10.94 31.06
N GLN A 244 10.58 -9.65 31.10
CA GLN A 244 11.93 -9.22 30.83
C GLN A 244 12.77 -9.76 31.98
N GLU A 245 13.44 -10.89 31.75
CA GLU A 245 14.59 -11.26 32.56
C GLU A 245 15.59 -10.12 32.41
N GLY A 246 15.63 -9.26 33.43
CA GLY A 246 16.55 -8.16 33.50
C GLY A 246 17.96 -8.72 33.38
N THR A 247 18.67 -8.33 32.32
CA THR A 247 20.12 -8.37 32.36
C THR A 247 20.57 -7.24 33.29
N ASP A 248 20.43 -7.47 34.60
CA ASP A 248 21.19 -6.75 35.60
C ASP A 248 22.64 -7.16 35.37
N LYS A 249 23.33 -6.37 34.54
CA LYS A 249 24.78 -6.43 34.43
C LYS A 249 25.30 -6.04 35.81
N PRO A 250 25.93 -6.93 36.59
CA PRO A 250 26.50 -6.51 37.85
C PRO A 250 27.62 -5.53 37.52
N GLU A 251 27.42 -4.26 37.86
CA GLU A 251 28.53 -3.32 37.97
C GLU A 251 29.56 -3.97 38.90
N SER A 252 30.78 -4.07 38.37
CA SER A 252 31.94 -4.65 39.02
C SER A 252 32.19 -3.98 40.38
N ALA A 253 31.76 -4.64 41.46
CA ALA A 253 32.26 -4.39 42.79
C ALA A 253 33.58 -5.16 43.00
N ALA A 254 34.57 -4.46 43.58
CA ALA A 254 35.91 -4.91 43.99
C ALA A 254 36.91 -5.17 42.85
N VAL A 255 38.13 -4.62 42.87
CA VAL A 255 39.15 -4.82 43.91
C VAL A 255 39.91 -3.53 44.22
N ALA A 256 39.86 -3.12 45.49
CA ALA A 256 40.88 -2.30 46.14
C ALA A 256 42.08 -3.20 46.50
N ALA A 257 43.28 -2.75 46.16
CA ALA A 257 44.56 -3.20 46.72
C ALA A 257 45.57 -2.06 46.59
#